data_AF-A0A1H6IBZ8-F1
#
_entry.id   AF-A0A1H6IBZ8-F1
#
_cell.length_a   1.000
_cell.length_b   1.000
_cell.length_c   1.000
_cell.angle_alpha   90.00
_cell.angle_beta   90.00
_cell.angle_gamma   90.00
#
_symmetry.space_group_name_H-M   'P 1'
#
loop_
_entity.id
_entity.type
_entity.pdbx_description
1 polymer ?
#
loop_
_entity_poly.entity_id
_entity_poly.type
_entity_poly.pdbx_seq_one_letter_code
_entity_poly.pdbx_strand_id
1 'polypeptide(L)'
;MSGIFIYIAKQDLRMKNLQLIGLFLVVAGSFLPLVHIPIVGNWNYWKVDNTLAMAVWGFSLLTLIFIIIDKSKFVKIMAFLMILLFVFTIVAIKLKSLDYFSFLPFKSWQSTFAGIVKLSWGWFIEFLGVALILIASRKNIKTIKN
;
A
#
# COMPACT_ATOMS: atom_id res chain seq x y z
N MET A 1 -12.77 -31.24 -25.46
CA MET A 1 -12.28 -29.83 -25.57
C MET A 1 -12.89 -28.87 -24.54
N SER A 2 -14.03 -29.16 -23.90
CA SER A 2 -14.69 -28.24 -22.94
C SER A 2 -13.97 -28.10 -21.58
N GLY A 3 -13.36 -29.17 -21.04
CA GLY A 3 -12.80 -29.16 -19.68
C GLY A 3 -11.57 -28.25 -19.46
N ILE A 4 -10.67 -28.16 -20.45
CA ILE A 4 -9.43 -27.37 -20.36
C ILE A 4 -9.75 -25.87 -20.37
N PHE A 5 -10.67 -25.42 -21.23
CA PHE A 5 -11.11 -24.03 -21.27
C PHE A 5 -11.75 -23.58 -19.95
N ILE A 6 -12.59 -24.41 -19.34
CA ILE A 6 -13.20 -24.14 -18.04
C ILE A 6 -12.12 -24.01 -16.95
N TYR A 7 -11.10 -24.88 -16.96
CA TYR A 7 -10.01 -24.82 -16.00
C TYR A 7 -9.19 -23.52 -16.11
N ILE A 8 -8.87 -23.10 -17.34
CA ILE A 8 -8.10 -21.87 -17.60
C ILE A 8 -8.90 -20.63 -17.18
N ALA A 9 -10.19 -20.54 -17.55
CA ALA A 9 -11.05 -19.44 -17.14
C ALA A 9 -11.20 -19.34 -15.62
N LYS A 10 -11.33 -20.49 -14.94
CA LYS A 10 -11.38 -20.55 -13.48
C LYS A 10 -10.06 -20.12 -12.82
N GLN A 11 -8.91 -20.43 -13.44
CA GLN A 11 -7.60 -19.96 -12.99
C GLN A 11 -7.49 -18.44 -13.09
N ASP A 12 -7.84 -17.84 -14.23
CA ASP A 12 -7.78 -16.39 -14.43
C ASP A 12 -8.65 -15.64 -13.40
N LEU A 13 -9.87 -16.14 -13.17
CA LEU A 13 -10.78 -15.57 -12.17
C LEU A 13 -10.19 -15.62 -10.74
N ARG A 14 -9.51 -16.73 -10.38
CA ARG A 14 -8.83 -16.84 -9.07
C ARG A 14 -7.67 -15.85 -8.94
N MET A 15 -6.93 -15.59 -10.02
CA MET A 15 -5.83 -14.62 -10.00
C MET A 15 -6.34 -13.19 -9.83
N LYS A 16 -7.44 -12.81 -10.50
CA LYS A 16 -8.09 -11.51 -10.31
C LYS A 16 -8.61 -11.34 -8.89
N ASN A 17 -9.25 -12.36 -8.32
CA ASN A 17 -9.72 -12.31 -6.93
C ASN A 17 -8.55 -12.06 -5.96
N LEU A 18 -7.37 -12.64 -6.21
CA LEU A 18 -6.19 -12.39 -5.39
C LEU A 18 -5.67 -10.95 -5.52
N GLN A 19 -5.74 -10.36 -6.72
CA GLN A 19 -5.43 -8.92 -6.91
C GLN A 19 -6.41 -8.03 -6.16
N LEU A 20 -7.71 -8.34 -6.21
CA LEU A 20 -8.75 -7.60 -5.50
C LEU A 20 -8.60 -7.70 -3.97
N ILE A 21 -8.24 -8.88 -3.45
CA ILE A 21 -7.91 -9.06 -2.03
C ILE A 21 -6.69 -8.21 -1.67
N GLY A 22 -5.63 -8.24 -2.50
CA GLY A 22 -4.46 -7.40 -2.28
C GLY A 22 -4.80 -5.91 -2.26
N LEU A 23 -5.65 -5.47 -3.17
CA LEU A 23 -6.12 -4.08 -3.22
C LEU A 23 -6.95 -3.71 -1.98
N PHE A 24 -7.84 -4.61 -1.56
CA PHE A 24 -8.61 -4.42 -0.33
C PHE A 24 -7.69 -4.28 0.90
N LEU A 25 -6.63 -5.09 0.99
CA LEU A 25 -5.66 -4.98 2.08
C LEU A 25 -4.92 -3.63 2.06
N VAL A 26 -4.59 -3.08 0.88
CA VAL A 26 -3.99 -1.74 0.80
C VAL A 26 -4.96 -0.68 1.34
N VAL A 27 -6.21 -0.69 0.88
CA VAL A 27 -7.21 0.29 1.34
C VAL A 27 -7.51 0.13 2.82
N ALA A 28 -7.67 -1.10 3.31
CA ALA A 28 -7.87 -1.39 4.72
C ALA A 28 -6.64 -0.96 5.56
N GLY A 29 -5.44 -1.23 5.05
CA GLY A 29 -4.16 -0.82 5.61
C GLY A 29 -4.06 0.69 5.82
N SER A 30 -4.69 1.48 4.95
CA SER A 30 -4.69 2.94 5.09
C SER A 30 -5.36 3.45 6.38
N PHE A 31 -6.28 2.66 6.94
CA PHE A 31 -6.95 2.96 8.21
C PHE A 31 -6.23 2.40 9.43
N LEU A 32 -5.31 1.46 9.22
CA LEU A 32 -4.55 0.81 10.27
C LEU A 32 -3.45 1.73 10.80
N PRO A 33 -3.00 1.50 12.05
CA PRO A 33 -1.93 2.30 12.62
C PRO A 33 -0.63 2.10 11.84
N LEU A 34 -0.13 3.16 11.23
CA LEU A 34 1.16 3.24 10.56
C LEU A 34 2.26 3.71 11.49
N VAL A 35 1.89 4.56 12.45
CA VAL A 35 2.84 5.23 13.33
C VAL A 35 2.32 5.17 14.74
N HIS A 36 3.22 4.88 15.67
CA HIS A 36 2.98 5.01 17.09
C HIS A 36 3.79 6.19 17.63
N ILE A 37 3.08 7.23 18.06
CA ILE A 37 3.67 8.39 18.69
C ILE A 37 3.55 8.20 20.21
N PRO A 38 4.64 8.33 20.98
CA PRO A 38 4.57 8.30 22.44
C PRO A 38 3.55 9.32 22.95
N ILE A 39 2.75 8.94 23.96
CA ILE A 39 1.73 9.79 24.62
C ILE A 39 0.46 9.99 23.77
N VAL A 40 0.57 10.26 22.46
CA VAL A 40 -0.61 10.48 21.59
C VAL A 40 -1.23 9.16 21.12
N GLY A 41 -0.40 8.13 20.93
CA GLY A 41 -0.83 6.80 20.51
C GLY A 41 -0.72 6.57 19.00
N ASN A 42 -1.65 5.80 18.46
CA ASN A 42 -1.60 5.21 17.12
C ASN A 42 -2.23 6.12 16.06
N TRP A 43 -1.46 6.44 15.01
CA TRP A 43 -1.88 7.25 13.87
C TRP A 43 -1.86 6.43 12.58
N ASN A 44 -2.86 6.68 11.74
CA ASN A 44 -3.00 6.15 10.38
C ASN A 44 -2.79 7.27 9.35
N TYR A 45 -2.95 6.98 8.06
CA TYR A 45 -2.77 7.97 6.99
C TYR A 45 -3.57 9.24 7.22
N TRP A 46 -4.85 9.11 7.56
CA TRP A 46 -5.78 10.22 7.74
C TRP A 46 -5.41 11.16 8.90
N LYS A 47 -4.69 10.67 9.90
CA LYS A 47 -4.19 11.53 11.00
C LYS A 47 -2.83 12.17 10.69
N VAL A 48 -2.00 11.47 9.91
CA VAL A 48 -0.66 11.93 9.54
C VAL A 48 -0.73 13.01 8.44
N ASP A 49 -1.40 12.67 7.34
CA ASP A 49 -1.47 13.48 6.15
C ASP A 49 -2.60 12.99 5.22
N ASN A 50 -3.65 13.80 5.11
CA ASN A 50 -4.79 13.52 4.24
C ASN A 50 -4.42 13.45 2.75
N THR A 51 -3.42 14.22 2.31
CA THR A 51 -2.95 14.22 0.91
C THR A 51 -2.31 12.88 0.57
N LEU A 52 -1.49 12.33 1.47
CA LEU A 52 -0.92 10.99 1.32
C LEU A 52 -2.01 9.91 1.34
N ALA A 53 -3.01 10.03 2.21
CA ALA A 53 -4.17 9.12 2.25
C ALA A 53 -4.91 9.10 0.90
N MET A 54 -5.21 10.29 0.37
CA MET A 54 -5.86 10.46 -0.93
C MET A 54 -5.01 9.91 -2.08
N ALA A 55 -3.69 10.06 -2.03
CA ALA A 55 -2.80 9.49 -3.05
C ALA A 55 -2.84 7.96 -3.06
N VAL A 56 -2.81 7.29 -1.90
CA VAL A 56 -2.95 5.82 -1.79
C VAL A 56 -4.30 5.37 -2.34
N TRP A 57 -5.37 6.09 -2.01
CA TRP A 57 -6.71 5.80 -2.51
C TRP A 57 -6.84 6.02 -4.02
N GLY A 58 -6.24 7.10 -4.54
CA GLY A 58 -6.20 7.39 -5.98
C GLY A 58 -5.49 6.30 -6.78
N PHE A 59 -4.30 5.86 -6.32
CA PHE A 59 -3.62 4.73 -6.94
C PHE A 59 -4.40 3.42 -6.79
N SER A 60 -5.11 3.23 -5.68
CA SER A 60 -5.94 2.05 -5.46
C SER A 60 -7.09 2.00 -6.48
N LEU A 61 -7.77 3.13 -6.69
CA LEU A 61 -8.86 3.25 -7.66
C LEU A 61 -8.37 3.02 -9.10
N LEU A 62 -7.23 3.61 -9.49
CA LEU A 62 -6.63 3.36 -10.81
C LEU A 62 -6.23 1.89 -10.98
N THR A 63 -5.67 1.27 -9.95
CA THR A 63 -5.32 -0.16 -9.96
C THR A 63 -6.55 -1.03 -10.13
N LEU A 64 -7.66 -0.71 -9.46
CA LEU A 64 -8.95 -1.41 -9.61
C LEU A 64 -9.42 -1.38 -11.07
N ILE A 65 -9.39 -0.20 -11.69
CA ILE A 65 -9.78 -0.04 -13.11
C ILE A 65 -8.92 -0.97 -13.97
N PHE A 66 -7.58 -0.95 -13.81
CA PHE A 66 -6.68 -1.79 -14.60
C PHE A 66 -6.85 -3.30 -14.37
N ILE A 67 -7.27 -3.72 -13.17
CA ILE A 67 -7.64 -5.11 -12.88
C ILE A 67 -8.89 -5.49 -13.68
N ILE A 68 -9.94 -4.65 -13.68
CA ILE A 68 -11.20 -4.93 -14.38
C ILE A 68 -11.01 -5.01 -15.90
N ILE A 69 -10.18 -4.15 -16.48
CA ILE A 69 -9.89 -4.15 -17.93
C ILE A 69 -8.76 -5.11 -18.33
N ASP A 70 -8.31 -5.99 -17.42
CA ASP A 70 -7.29 -7.02 -17.66
C ASP A 70 -5.93 -6.51 -18.16
N LYS A 71 -5.59 -5.26 -17.83
CA LYS A 71 -4.33 -4.61 -18.24
C LYS A 71 -3.20 -4.92 -17.25
N SER A 72 -2.79 -6.19 -17.21
CA SER A 72 -1.78 -6.70 -16.25
C SER A 72 -0.44 -5.92 -16.22
N LYS A 73 0.00 -5.35 -17.35
CA LYS A 73 1.19 -4.49 -17.40
C LYS A 73 1.01 -3.21 -16.57
N PHE A 74 -0.15 -2.58 -16.68
CA PHE A 74 -0.48 -1.35 -15.95
C PHE A 74 -0.75 -1.61 -14.48
N VAL A 75 -1.39 -2.74 -14.13
CA VAL A 75 -1.52 -3.20 -12.73
C VAL A 75 -0.15 -3.30 -12.06
N LYS A 76 0.85 -3.86 -12.74
CA LYS A 76 2.23 -3.94 -12.20
C LYS A 76 2.86 -2.57 -12.00
N ILE A 77 2.72 -1.67 -12.97
CA ILE A 77 3.25 -0.31 -12.86
C ILE A 77 2.64 0.39 -11.64
N MET A 78 1.31 0.33 -11.48
CA MET A 78 0.64 0.94 -10.32
C MET A 78 1.09 0.32 -9.00
N ALA A 79 1.24 -1.02 -8.94
CA ALA A 79 1.77 -1.68 -7.74
C ALA A 79 3.19 -1.21 -7.39
N PHE A 80 4.08 -1.02 -8.37
CA PHE A 80 5.40 -0.43 -8.13
C PHE A 80 5.33 1.02 -7.67
N LEU A 81 4.44 1.84 -8.25
CA LEU A 81 4.21 3.22 -7.82
C LEU A 81 3.66 3.28 -6.38
N MET A 82 2.82 2.33 -5.97
CA MET A 82 2.35 2.23 -4.58
C MET A 82 3.48 1.91 -3.61
N ILE A 83 4.37 0.97 -3.93
CA ILE A 83 5.57 0.70 -3.11
C ILE A 83 6.41 1.98 -2.96
N LEU A 84 6.63 2.70 -4.07
CA LEU A 84 7.36 3.96 -4.04
C LEU A 84 6.65 4.99 -3.15
N LEU A 85 5.33 5.11 -3.26
CA LEU A 85 4.52 5.99 -2.42
C LEU A 85 4.62 5.60 -0.94
N PHE A 86 4.60 4.33 -0.58
CA PHE A 86 4.73 3.88 0.81
C PHE A 86 6.09 4.25 1.39
N VAL A 87 7.17 3.99 0.65
CA VAL A 87 8.53 4.39 1.07
C VAL A 87 8.62 5.91 1.22
N PHE A 88 8.08 6.66 0.26
CA PHE A 88 8.00 8.12 0.35
C PHE A 88 7.21 8.58 1.59
N THR A 89 6.09 7.92 1.90
CA THR A 89 5.26 8.23 3.07
C THR A 89 6.05 8.03 4.36
N ILE A 90 6.81 6.94 4.49
CA ILE A 90 7.67 6.68 5.67
C ILE A 90 8.67 7.82 5.87
N VAL A 91 9.28 8.32 4.80
CA VAL A 91 10.21 9.45 4.86
C VAL A 91 9.46 10.74 5.24
N ALA A 92 8.31 11.01 4.62
CA ALA A 92 7.49 12.19 4.91
C ALA A 92 7.02 12.22 6.36
N ILE A 93 6.65 11.08 6.93
CA ILE A 93 6.30 10.95 8.36
C ILE A 93 7.46 11.35 9.25
N LYS A 94 8.68 10.88 8.96
CA LYS A 94 9.86 11.23 9.76
C LYS A 94 10.12 12.73 9.73
N LEU A 95 10.03 13.35 8.55
CA LEU A 95 10.19 14.79 8.41
C LEU A 95 9.10 15.56 9.18
N LYS A 96 7.83 15.20 9.01
CA LYS A 96 6.71 15.82 9.75
C LYS A 96 6.80 15.62 11.26
N SER A 97 7.34 14.49 11.73
CA SER A 97 7.50 14.24 13.15
C SER A 97 8.47 15.23 13.80
N LEU A 98 9.53 15.65 13.09
CA LEU A 98 10.45 16.67 13.57
C LEU A 98 9.75 18.03 13.71
N ASP A 99 8.95 18.40 12.71
CA ASP A 99 8.18 19.65 12.72
C ASP A 99 7.11 19.64 13.82
N TYR A 100 6.47 18.50 14.07
CA TYR A 100 5.45 18.36 15.12
C TYR A 100 6.04 18.66 16.52
N PHE A 101 7.29 18.26 16.79
CA PHE A 101 7.92 18.51 18.08
C PHE A 101 8.59 19.88 18.19
N SER A 102 8.49 20.74 17.18
CA SER A 102 9.10 22.09 17.17
C SER A 102 8.64 22.99 18.31
N PHE A 103 7.52 22.69 18.98
CA PHE A 103 7.07 23.37 20.20
C PHE A 103 8.04 23.20 21.38
N LEU A 104 8.92 22.18 21.36
CA LEU A 104 9.94 21.98 22.39
C LEU A 104 11.10 22.96 22.16
N PRO A 105 11.57 23.68 23.20
CA PRO A 105 12.57 24.73 23.05
C PRO A 105 13.97 24.23 22.66
N PHE A 106 14.27 22.93 22.83
CA PHE A 106 15.58 22.34 22.56
C PHE A 106 15.53 21.37 21.39
N LYS A 107 16.37 21.59 20.36
CA LYS A 107 16.48 20.72 19.17
C LYS A 107 16.83 19.26 19.50
N SER A 108 17.61 19.02 20.55
CA SER A 108 17.96 17.67 21.01
C SER A 108 16.73 16.90 21.50
N TRP A 109 15.74 17.57 22.10
CA TRP A 109 14.50 16.94 22.52
C TRP A 109 13.62 16.67 21.30
N GLN A 110 13.53 17.61 20.35
CA GLN A 110 12.81 17.41 19.09
C GLN A 110 13.29 16.16 18.35
N SER A 111 14.61 16.01 18.18
CA SER A 111 15.20 14.85 17.51
C SER A 111 15.02 13.55 18.30
N THR A 112 15.05 13.61 19.63
CA THR A 112 14.80 12.46 20.50
C THR A 112 13.35 11.99 20.37
N PHE A 113 12.37 12.90 20.50
CA PHE A 113 10.95 12.54 20.40
C PHE A 113 10.56 12.09 18.98
N ALA A 114 11.07 12.74 17.94
CA ALA A 114 10.91 12.29 16.55
C ALA A 114 11.56 10.91 16.32
N GLY A 115 12.68 10.62 16.98
CA GLY A 115 13.34 9.32 16.93
C GLY A 115 12.59 8.19 17.65
N ILE A 116 11.75 8.52 18.65
CA ILE A 116 10.93 7.55 19.37
C ILE A 116 9.64 7.22 18.58
N VAL A 117 9.30 7.97 17.54
CA VAL A 117 8.16 7.65 16.66
C VAL A 117 8.41 6.31 15.97
N LYS A 118 7.68 5.28 16.40
CA LYS A 118 7.85 3.91 15.91
C LYS A 118 6.92 3.66 14.73
N LEU A 119 7.42 2.94 13.72
CA LEU A 119 6.57 2.38 12.69
C LEU A 119 5.72 1.26 13.31
N SER A 120 4.42 1.31 13.04
CA SER A 120 3.45 0.34 13.52
C SER A 120 3.22 -0.77 12.48
N TRP A 121 2.42 -1.77 12.84
CA TRP A 121 2.21 -2.96 12.01
C TRP A 121 1.34 -2.72 10.75
N GLY A 122 0.66 -1.57 10.62
CA GLY A 122 -0.18 -1.26 9.45
C GLY A 122 0.59 -1.30 8.12
N TRP A 123 1.86 -0.92 8.13
CA TRP A 123 2.75 -1.05 6.95
C TRP A 123 2.79 -2.47 6.40
N PHE A 124 2.84 -3.46 7.28
CA PHE A 124 2.91 -4.86 6.85
C PHE A 124 1.69 -5.24 6.02
N ILE A 125 0.50 -4.76 6.39
CA ILE A 125 -0.75 -5.05 5.68
C ILE A 125 -0.76 -4.39 4.29
N GLU A 126 -0.27 -3.16 4.16
CA GLU A 126 -0.20 -2.47 2.87
C GLU A 126 0.84 -3.09 1.93
N PHE A 127 2.05 -3.35 2.44
CA PHE A 127 3.09 -4.02 1.66
C PHE A 127 2.67 -5.44 1.26
N LEU A 128 1.98 -6.17 2.15
CA LEU A 128 1.41 -7.48 1.83
C LEU A 128 0.36 -7.39 0.74
N GLY A 129 -0.53 -6.39 0.81
CA GLY A 129 -1.54 -6.14 -0.22
C GLY A 129 -0.92 -5.92 -1.60
N VAL A 130 0.09 -5.05 -1.70
CA VAL A 130 0.79 -4.81 -2.97
C VAL A 130 1.60 -6.03 -3.43
N ALA A 131 2.21 -6.76 -2.51
CA ALA A 131 2.92 -8.01 -2.83
C ALA A 131 1.97 -9.05 -3.46
N LEU A 132 0.76 -9.19 -2.92
CA LEU A 132 -0.26 -10.08 -3.49
C LEU A 132 -0.68 -9.65 -4.89
N ILE A 133 -0.90 -8.34 -5.13
CA ILE A 133 -1.19 -7.81 -6.47
C ILE A 133 -0.06 -8.16 -7.45
N LEU A 134 1.20 -7.98 -7.07
CA LEU A 134 2.35 -8.28 -7.93
C LEU A 134 2.50 -9.77 -8.24
N ILE A 135 2.38 -10.63 -7.23
CA ILE A 135 2.47 -12.08 -7.39
C ILE A 135 1.36 -12.57 -8.33
N ALA A 136 0.14 -12.09 -8.13
CA ALA A 136 -0.99 -12.45 -8.97
C ALA A 136 -0.80 -12.00 -10.42
N SER A 137 -0.24 -10.81 -10.63
CA SER A 137 0.01 -10.24 -11.96
C SER A 137 1.14 -10.94 -12.73
N ARG A 138 2.06 -11.66 -12.06
CA ARG A 138 3.16 -12.38 -12.73
C ARG A 138 2.69 -13.64 -13.46
N LYS A 139 1.68 -14.35 -12.94
CA LYS A 139 1.21 -15.61 -13.53
C LYS A 139 0.44 -15.40 -14.83
N ASN A 140 -0.40 -14.36 -14.94
CA ASN A 140 -1.17 -14.08 -16.15
C ASN A 140 -0.31 -13.80 -17.40
N ILE A 141 0.90 -13.23 -17.26
CA ILE A 141 1.77 -13.00 -18.43
C ILE A 141 2.36 -14.29 -18.99
N LYS A 142 2.60 -15.30 -18.14
CA LYS A 142 3.14 -16.59 -18.62
C LYS A 142 2.11 -17.37 -19.43
N THR A 143 0.82 -17.26 -19.09
CA THR A 143 -0.26 -17.94 -19.80
C THR A 143 -0.54 -17.37 -21.19
N ILE A 144 -0.19 -16.10 -21.45
CA ILE A 144 -0.40 -15.44 -22.76
C ILE A 144 0.79 -15.67 -23.72
N LYS A 145 1.96 -16.07 -23.20
CA LYS A 145 3.20 -16.27 -23.99
C LYS A 145 3.48 -17.71 -24.40
N ASN A 146 2.67 -18.67 -23.96
CA ASN A 146 2.71 -20.08 -24.35
C ASN A 146 1.50 -20.40 -25.23
#